data_AF-A0A453SIG9-F1
#
_entry.id   AF-A0A453SIG9-F1
#
_cell.length_a   1.000
_cell.length_b   1.000
_cell.length_c   1.000
_cell.angle_alpha   90.00
_cell.angle_beta   90.00
_cell.angle_gamma   90.00
#
_symmetry.space_group_name_H-M   'P 1'
#
loop_
_entity.id
_entity.type
_entity.pdbx_description
1 polymer ?
#
loop_
_entity_poly.entity_id
_entity_poly.type
_entity_poly.pdbx_seq_one_letter_code
_entity_poly.pdbx_strand_id
1 'polypeptide(L)' 'MLAYWLPNTPHTLPVNATHRVGVGAFVMNDKREVLVVQEKSGVLKGLGIWKFPTGVVEPVKFSAQDM' A
#
# COMPACT_ATOMS: atom_id res chain seq x y z
N MET A 1 -6.85 8.50 16.45
CA MET A 1 -8.33 8.45 16.44
C MET A 1 -8.79 8.25 17.87
N LEU A 2 -9.79 9.02 18.32
CA LEU A 2 -10.45 8.83 19.62
C LEU A 2 -11.73 8.01 19.37
N ALA A 3 -11.99 6.99 20.19
CA ALA A 3 -13.19 6.17 20.09
C ALA A 3 -13.67 5.76 21.49
N TYR A 4 -14.99 5.75 21.69
CA TYR A 4 -15.62 5.31 22.94
C TYR A 4 -16.83 4.43 22.63
N TRP A 5 -16.83 3.22 23.18
CA TRP A 5 -17.92 2.25 23.02
C TRP A 5 -18.94 2.46 24.14
N LEU A 6 -20.14 2.95 23.81
CA LEU A 6 -21.18 3.31 24.78
C LEU A 6 -21.87 2.09 25.43
N PRO A 7 -22.15 0.99 24.71
CA PRO A 7 -22.80 -0.18 25.32
C PRO A 7 -21.85 -0.97 26.23
N ASN A 8 -22.41 -1.63 27.26
CA ASN A 8 -21.70 -2.62 28.09
C ASN A 8 -21.53 -3.98 27.36
N THR A 9 -21.18 -3.93 26.08
CA THR A 9 -20.90 -5.10 25.24
C THR A 9 -19.47 -5.00 24.71
N PRO A 10 -18.88 -6.10 24.22
CA PRO A 10 -17.64 -6.02 23.44
C PRO A 10 -17.79 -5.02 22.29
N HIS A 11 -16.77 -4.21 22.03
CA HIS A 11 -16.77 -3.28 20.90
C HIS A 11 -16.53 -4.01 19.59
N THR A 12 -17.24 -3.61 18.54
CA THR A 12 -17.03 -4.13 17.19
C THR A 12 -16.19 -3.21 16.31
N LEU A 13 -15.69 -2.09 16.87
CA LEU A 13 -14.82 -1.16 16.14
C LEU A 13 -13.61 -1.90 15.57
N PRO A 14 -13.37 -1.82 14.25
CA PRO A 14 -12.24 -2.47 13.62
C PRO A 14 -10.94 -1.88 14.15
N VAL A 15 -9.95 -2.75 14.37
CA VAL A 15 -8.61 -2.31 14.75
C VAL A 15 -8.04 -1.46 13.63
N ASN A 16 -7.48 -0.29 13.97
CA ASN A 16 -6.84 0.57 12.98
C ASN A 16 -5.66 -0.16 12.31
N ALA A 17 -5.54 -0.04 10.99
CA ALA A 17 -4.37 -0.54 10.28
C ALA A 17 -3.11 0.23 10.73
N THR A 18 -2.08 -0.49 11.16
CA THR A 18 -0.81 0.10 11.65
C THR A 18 0.25 0.20 10.57
N HIS A 19 0.16 -0.60 9.51
CA HIS A 19 1.16 -0.69 8.44
C HIS A 19 0.53 -0.49 7.07
N ARG A 20 1.31 0.09 6.14
CA ARG A 20 0.99 0.08 4.71
C ARG A 20 1.71 -1.09 4.06
N VAL A 21 1.00 -1.88 3.26
CA VAL A 21 1.58 -3.00 2.54
C VAL A 21 2.08 -2.51 1.18
N GLY A 22 3.39 -2.60 0.96
CA GLY A 22 4.02 -2.32 -0.33
C GLY A 22 4.27 -3.60 -1.12
N VAL A 23 4.19 -3.53 -2.44
CA VAL A 23 4.51 -4.62 -3.36
C VAL A 23 5.55 -4.14 -4.37
N GLY A 24 6.56 -4.97 -4.61
CA GLY A 24 7.50 -4.80 -5.71
C GLY A 24 7.35 -5.93 -6.72
N ALA A 25 7.43 -5.60 -8.00
CA ALA A 25 7.29 -6.57 -9.09
C ALA A 25 8.64 -6.87 -9.73
N PHE A 26 9.01 -8.14 -9.79
CA PHE A 26 10.11 -8.63 -10.61
C PHE A 26 9.50 -9.20 -11.90
N VAL A 27 9.63 -8.47 -13.00
CA VAL A 27 9.06 -8.86 -14.30
C VAL A 27 10.19 -9.08 -15.28
N MET A 28 10.30 -10.30 -15.79
CA MET A 28 11.35 -10.71 -16.71
C MET A 28 10.75 -11.18 -18.03
N ASN A 29 11.39 -10.85 -19.15
CA ASN A 29 11.01 -11.35 -20.47
C ASN A 29 11.79 -12.63 -20.86
N ASP A 30 11.46 -13.24 -22.00
CA ASP A 30 12.11 -14.48 -22.47
C ASP A 30 13.61 -14.34 -22.75
N LYS A 31 14.10 -13.10 -22.92
CA LYS A 31 15.52 -12.77 -23.12
C LYS A 31 16.27 -12.58 -21.80
N ARG A 32 15.62 -12.79 -20.65
CA ARG A 32 16.16 -12.56 -19.31
C ARG A 32 16.46 -11.09 -19.00
N GLU A 33 15.79 -10.16 -19.67
CA GLU A 33 15.83 -8.74 -19.33
C GLU A 33 14.75 -8.44 -18.27
N VAL A 34 15.02 -7.48 -17.39
CA VAL A 34 14.11 -7.13 -16.28
C VAL A 34 13.49 -5.76 -16.52
N LEU A 35 12.17 -5.67 -16.33
CA LEU A 35 11.45 -4.40 -16.37
C LEU A 35 11.88 -3.52 -15.19
N VAL A 36 12.32 -2.31 -15.50
CA VAL A 36 12.68 -1.28 -14.54
C VAL A 36 12.02 0.05 -14.92
N VAL A 37 11.82 0.92 -13.95
CA VAL A 37 11.22 2.24 -14.12
C VAL A 37 12.12 3.34 -13.59
N GLN A 38 11.97 4.54 -14.15
CA GLN A 38 12.59 5.76 -13.67
C GLN A 38 11.52 6.83 -13.41
N GLU A 39 11.67 7.58 -12.32
CA GLU A 39 10.70 8.60 -11.94
C GLU A 39 10.76 9.81 -12.87
N LYS A 40 9.61 10.17 -13.47
CA LYS A 40 9.44 11.40 -14.25
C LYS A 40 9.37 12.66 -13.36
N SER A 41 8.99 12.48 -12.10
CA SER A 41 8.81 13.53 -11.09
C SER A 41 9.04 12.96 -9.69
N GLY A 42 9.44 13.81 -8.74
CA GLY A 42 9.73 13.39 -7.37
C GLY A 42 11.22 13.49 -7.04
N VAL A 43 11.62 12.88 -5.93
CA VAL A 43 12.98 12.99 -5.38
C VAL A 43 14.01 12.30 -6.28
N LEU A 44 13.62 11.24 -7.00
CA LEU A 44 14.55 10.48 -7.84
C LEU A 44 14.61 10.98 -9.29
N LYS A 45 13.86 12.04 -9.63
CA LYS A 45 13.82 12.61 -10.99
C LYS A 45 15.22 13.09 -11.40
N GLY A 46 15.67 12.65 -12.58
CA GLY A 46 16.92 13.12 -13.18
C GLY A 46 18.20 12.53 -12.56
N LEU A 47 18.09 11.66 -11.54
CA LEU A 47 19.24 11.05 -10.88
C LEU A 47 19.77 9.79 -11.58
N GLY A 48 19.18 9.36 -12.71
CA GLY A 48 19.63 8.13 -13.39
C GLY A 48 19.27 6.83 -12.68
N ILE A 49 18.51 6.88 -11.57
CA ILE A 49 18.20 5.71 -10.75
C ILE A 49 17.10 4.87 -11.40
N TRP A 50 17.40 3.60 -11.63
CA TRP A 50 16.47 2.58 -12.08
C TRP A 50 16.06 1.68 -10.92
N LYS A 51 14.76 1.40 -10.80
CA LYS A 51 14.20 0.55 -9.74
C LYS A 51 13.16 -0.41 -10.30
N PHE A 52 12.84 -1.46 -9.53
CA PHE A 52 11.70 -2.30 -9.85
C PHE A 52 10.39 -1.51 -9.78
N PRO A 53 9.39 -1.83 -10.62
CA PRO A 53 8.04 -1.33 -10.43
C PRO A 53 7.56 -1.65 -9.01
N THR A 54 7.07 -0.65 -8.30
CA THR A 54 6.50 -0.80 -6.96
C THR A 54 5.17 -0.07 -6.84
N GLY A 55 4.35 -0.50 -5.89
CA GLY A 55 3.08 0.12 -5.56
C GLY A 55 2.71 -0.15 -4.10
N VAL A 56 1.74 0.61 -3.59
CA VAL A 56 1.17 0.38 -2.25
C VAL A 56 -0.24 -0.14 -2.43
N VAL A 57 -0.59 -1.18 -1.68
CA VAL A 57 -1.94 -1.75 -1.69
C VAL A 57 -2.89 -0.78 -1.00
N GLU A 58 -4.07 -0.57 -1.59
CA GLU A 58 -5.11 0.22 -0.95
C GLU A 58 -5.64 -0.48 0.29
N PRO A 59 -5.84 0.25 1.41
CA PRO A 59 -6.50 -0.33 2.58
C PRO A 59 -7.91 -0.79 2.23
N VAL A 60 -8.30 -1.96 2.76
CA VAL A 60 -9.69 -2.40 2.71
C VAL A 60 -10.54 -1.37 3.46
N LYS A 61 -11.54 -0.82 2.78
CA LYS A 61 -12.52 0.07 3.40
C LYS A 61 -13.64 -0.80 3.96
N PHE A 62 -13.83 -0.75 5.27
CA PHE A 62 -15.02 -1.26 5.93
C PHE A 62 -15.97 -0.07 6.17
N SER A 63 -17.21 -0.22 5.73
CA SER A 63 -18.31 0.71 5.95
C SER A 63 -19.01 0.37 7.26
N ALA A 64 -19.66 1.37 7.89
CA ALA A 64 -20.55 1.13 9.03
C ALA A 64 -21.75 0.23 8.67
N GLN A 65 -22.02 0.04 7.37
CA GLN A 65 -23.04 -0.88 6.85
C GLN A 65 -22.55 -2.34 6.78
N ASP A 66 -21.24 -2.57 6.92
CA ASP A 66 -20.61 -3.90 6.91
C ASP A 66 -20.46 -4.49 8.33
N MET A 67 -20.92 -3.76 9.36
CA MET A 67 -20.92 -4.14 10.78
C MET A 67 -22.34 -4.33 11.31
#